data_AF-A0AAV6CXA8-F1
#
_entry.id   AF-A0AAV6CXA8-F1
#
_cell.length_a   1.000
_cell.length_b   1.000
_cell.length_c   1.000
_cell.angle_alpha   90.00
_cell.angle_beta   90.00
_cell.angle_gamma   90.00
#
_symmetry.space_group_name_H-M   'P 1'
#
loop_
_entity.id
_entity.type
_entity.pdbx_description
1 polymer ?
#
loop_
_entity_poly.entity_id
_entity_poly.type
_entity_poly.pdbx_seq_one_letter_code
_entity_poly.pdbx_strand_id
1 'polypeptide(L)' 'HQAGLEDEGPGIPYPDDTRGPRRIMPQREFKENMVLCLECYAGKVGAPFGVKLEDQVLVTKDGPKLICAYPYDAKLLG' A
#
# COMPACT_ATOMS: atom_id res chain seq x y z
N HIS A 1 4.02 0.30 0.39
CA HIS A 1 5.47 -0.07 0.39
C HIS A 1 5.68 -1.35 1.19
N GLN A 2 6.92 -1.81 1.48
CA GLN A 2 7.14 -2.82 2.52
C GLN A 2 7.21 -2.16 3.90
N ALA A 3 6.98 -2.94 4.95
CA ALA A 3 7.06 -2.46 6.32
C ALA A 3 7.72 -3.51 7.22
N GLY A 4 8.57 -3.05 8.14
CA GLY A 4 9.23 -3.88 9.15
C GLY A 4 9.46 -3.08 10.42
N LEU A 5 10.65 -2.52 10.61
CA LEU A 5 10.92 -1.57 11.70
C LEU A 5 10.44 -0.14 11.37
N GLU A 6 10.38 0.15 10.07
CA GLU A 6 9.93 1.42 9.47
C GLU A 6 9.37 1.14 8.07
N ASP A 7 9.19 2.19 7.27
CA ASP A 7 8.94 2.03 5.84
C ASP A 7 10.16 1.40 5.17
N GLU A 8 9.97 0.19 4.64
CA GLU A 8 11.04 -0.59 4.04
C GLU A 8 10.88 -0.71 2.52
N GLY A 9 12.01 -0.95 1.87
CA GLY A 9 12.07 -1.20 0.44
C GLY A 9 11.76 -2.66 0.11
N PRO A 10 11.20 -2.93 -1.08
CA PRO A 10 10.89 -1.98 -2.14
C PRO A 10 9.48 -1.40 -2.06
N GLY A 11 9.35 -0.12 -2.40
CA GLY A 11 8.05 0.46 -2.78
C GLY A 11 7.55 -0.08 -4.12
N ILE A 12 6.23 -0.09 -4.31
CA ILE A 12 5.56 -0.48 -5.56
C ILE A 12 4.92 0.79 -6.13
N PRO A 13 5.56 1.46 -7.10
CA PRO A 13 5.02 2.71 -7.66
C PRO A 13 3.79 2.44 -8.53
N TYR A 14 2.94 3.45 -8.68
CA TYR A 14 1.86 3.40 -9.66
C TYR A 14 2.41 3.20 -11.08
N PRO A 15 1.69 2.49 -11.98
CA PRO A 15 2.17 2.22 -13.33
C PRO A 15 2.50 3.47 -14.15
N ASP A 16 1.80 4.57 -13.90
CA ASP A 16 1.94 5.87 -14.55
C ASP A 16 2.82 6.86 -13.77
N ASP A 17 3.39 6.45 -12.62
CA ASP A 17 4.30 7.33 -11.88
C ASP A 17 5.67 7.42 -12.57
N THR A 18 5.89 8.55 -13.23
CA THR A 18 7.13 8.89 -13.94
C THR A 18 8.19 9.52 -13.02
N ARG A 19 7.83 9.84 -11.77
CA ARG A 19 8.71 10.52 -10.80
C ARG A 19 9.53 9.53 -9.98
N GLY A 20 9.09 8.27 -9.90
CA GLY A 20 9.63 7.25 -9.03
C GLY A 20 10.80 6.44 -9.62
N PRO A 21 11.43 5.58 -8.80
CA PRO A 21 12.58 4.75 -9.19
C PRO A 21 12.22 3.67 -10.21
N ARG A 22 10.99 3.64 -10.77
CA ARG A 22 10.52 2.62 -11.73
C ARG A 22 11.54 2.35 -12.85
N ARG A 23 12.25 3.38 -13.30
CA ARG A 23 13.31 3.30 -14.32
C ARG A 23 14.54 2.47 -13.90
N ILE A 24 14.79 2.31 -12.60
CA ILE A 24 15.97 1.65 -12.01
C ILE A 24 15.59 0.47 -11.10
N MET A 25 14.34 0.00 -11.14
CA MET A 25 13.87 -1.12 -10.31
C MET A 25 14.25 -2.46 -10.95
N PRO A 26 15.04 -3.33 -10.31
CA PRO A 26 15.25 -4.69 -10.80
C PRO A 26 13.94 -5.49 -10.78
N GLN A 27 13.89 -6.55 -11.60
CA GLN A 27 12.83 -7.55 -11.55
C GLN A 27 12.76 -8.16 -10.15
N ARG A 28 11.55 -8.27 -9.61
CA ARG A 28 11.30 -8.71 -8.23
C ARG A 28 10.02 -9.54 -8.14
N GLU A 29 9.94 -10.31 -7.06
CA GLU A 29 8.82 -11.17 -6.72
C GLU A 29 8.49 -11.01 -5.23
N PHE A 30 7.22 -11.26 -4.86
CA PHE A 30 6.84 -11.37 -3.45
C PHE A 30 7.30 -12.71 -2.89
N LYS A 31 7.71 -12.70 -1.61
CA LYS A 31 8.05 -13.91 -0.85
C LYS A 31 7.20 -14.01 0.40
N GLU A 32 6.97 -15.24 0.84
CA GLU A 32 6.31 -15.54 2.10
C GLU A 32 7.03 -14.81 3.26
N ASN A 33 6.25 -14.34 4.23
CA ASN A 33 6.66 -13.53 5.39
C ASN A 33 7.05 -12.08 5.08
N MET A 34 6.93 -11.62 3.83
CA MET A 34 6.97 -10.18 3.56
C MET A 34 5.72 -9.49 4.10
N VAL A 35 5.88 -8.24 4.52
CA VAL A 35 4.78 -7.39 4.97
C VAL A 35 4.70 -6.16 4.07
N LEU A 36 3.49 -5.86 3.59
CA LEU A 36 3.24 -4.75 2.68
C LEU A 36 2.16 -3.84 3.24
N CYS A 37 2.36 -2.53 3.11
CA CYS A 37 1.31 -1.53 3.23
C CYS A 37 0.65 -1.31 1.87
N LEU A 38 -0.66 -1.58 1.80
CA LEU A 38 -1.53 -1.33 0.66
C LEU A 38 -2.19 0.03 0.85
N GLU A 39 -1.84 0.98 -0.01
CA GLU A 39 -2.20 2.38 0.17
C GLU A 39 -3.19 2.88 -0.89
N CYS A 40 -4.18 3.64 -0.45
CA CYS A 40 -5.09 4.37 -1.31
C CYS A 40 -5.26 5.79 -0.80
N TYR A 41 -4.88 6.77 -1.61
CA TYR A 41 -5.30 8.16 -1.44
C TYR A 41 -6.30 8.52 -2.55
N ALA A 42 -7.52 8.88 -2.16
CA ALA A 42 -8.58 9.30 -3.06
C ALA A 42 -8.96 10.75 -2.76
N GLY A 43 -8.62 11.66 -3.67
CA GLY A 43 -8.93 13.08 -3.56
C GLY A 43 -9.00 13.73 -4.93
N LYS A 44 -9.76 14.82 -5.04
CA LYS A 44 -9.87 15.61 -6.27
C LYS A 44 -8.99 16.86 -6.16
N VAL A 45 -8.31 17.20 -7.26
CA VAL A 45 -7.50 18.43 -7.34
C VAL A 45 -8.36 19.66 -6.97
N GLY A 46 -7.88 20.45 -6.01
CA GLY A 46 -8.56 21.65 -5.53
C GLY A 46 -9.75 21.40 -4.58
N ALA A 47 -10.09 20.14 -4.29
CA ALA A 47 -11.11 19.84 -3.27
C ALA A 47 -10.56 20.07 -1.85
N PRO A 48 -11.42 20.43 -0.89
CA PRO A 48 -10.99 20.69 0.48
C PRO A 48 -10.71 19.41 1.30
N PHE A 49 -11.03 18.24 0.76
CA PHE A 49 -10.82 16.95 1.43
C PHE A 49 -10.42 15.85 0.45
N GLY A 50 -9.81 14.81 1.01
CA GLY A 50 -9.55 13.51 0.41
C GLY A 50 -9.54 12.43 1.49
N VAL A 51 -9.54 11.17 1.08
CA VAL A 51 -9.53 10.01 1.98
C VAL A 51 -8.23 9.24 1.77
N LYS A 52 -7.52 8.93 2.86
CA LYS A 52 -6.41 7.97 2.86
C LYS A 52 -6.89 6.73 3.60
N LEU A 53 -6.77 5.58 2.94
CA LEU A 53 -6.88 4.27 3.55
C LEU A 53 -5.56 3.53 3.35
N GLU A 54 -5.18 2.74 4.34
CA GLU A 54 -3.97 1.95 4.29
C GLU A 54 -4.11 0.72 5.18
N ASP A 55 -3.78 -0.45 4.62
CA ASP A 55 -3.84 -1.71 5.34
C ASP A 55 -2.52 -2.47 5.21
N GLN A 56 -2.05 -2.99 6.34
CA GLN A 56 -0.89 -3.86 6.38
C GLN A 56 -1.30 -5.32 6.15
N VAL A 57 -0.65 -5.97 5.18
CA VAL A 57 -0.87 -7.39 4.85
C VAL A 57 0.40 -8.20 4.99
N LEU A 58 0.27 -9.42 5.50
CA LEU A 58 1.29 -10.46 5.50
C LEU A 58 1.17 -11.28 4.23
N VAL A 59 2.25 -11.44 3.47
CA VAL A 59 2.33 -12.38 2.35
C VAL A 59 2.49 -13.79 2.93
N THR A 60 1.56 -14.68 2.61
CA THR A 60 1.64 -16.11 2.97
C THR A 60 1.66 -16.98 1.71
N LYS A 61 2.04 -18.25 1.84
CA LYS A 61 1.95 -19.22 0.73
C LYS A 61 0.53 -19.36 0.13
N ASP A 62 -0.51 -19.10 0.94
CA ASP A 62 -1.92 -19.28 0.57
C ASP A 62 -2.57 -17.96 0.10
N GLY A 63 -1.81 -16.86 0.06
CA GLY A 63 -2.26 -15.52 -0.32
C GLY A 63 -2.00 -14.45 0.74
N PRO A 64 -2.40 -13.20 0.51
CA PRO A 64 -2.23 -12.12 1.48
C PRO A 64 -3.19 -12.28 2.66
N LYS A 65 -2.69 -12.07 3.88
CA LYS A 65 -3.48 -12.04 5.11
C LYS A 65 -3.47 -10.63 5.70
N LEU A 66 -4.65 -10.07 5.93
CA LEU A 66 -4.80 -8.78 6.59
C LEU A 66 -4.31 -8.83 8.03
N ILE A 67 -3.47 -7.87 8.42
CA ILE A 67 -2.98 -7.67 9.79
C ILE A 67 -3.79 -6.56 10.48
N CYS A 68 -4.19 -5.54 9.72
CA CYS A 68 -5.00 -4.44 10.23
C CYS A 68 -6.42 -4.91 10.58
N ALA A 69 -6.85 -4.67 11.81
CA ALA A 69 -8.21 -4.98 12.28
C ALA A 69 -9.02 -3.71 12.59
N TYR A 70 -8.47 -2.53 12.30
CA TYR A 70 -9.14 -1.27 12.61
C TYR A 70 -10.31 -1.05 11.65
N PRO A 71 -11.53 -0.77 12.15
CA PRO A 71 -12.68 -0.58 11.28
C PRO A 71 -12.56 0.73 10.50
N TYR A 72 -13.07 0.75 9.26
CA TYR A 72 -13.30 2.01 8.57
C TYR A 72 -14.45 2.79 9.21
N ASP A 73 -14.46 4.11 9.04
CA ASP A 73 -15.53 4.96 9.57
C ASP A 73 -16.86 4.62 8.88
N ALA A 74 -17.79 4.05 9.64
CA ALA A 74 -19.10 3.65 9.16
C ALA A 74 -19.90 4.79 8.52
N LYS A 75 -19.66 6.05 8.91
CA LYS A 75 -20.33 7.23 8.32
C LYS A 75 -19.89 7.51 6.89
N LEU A 76 -18.77 6.94 6.45
CA LEU A 76 -18.17 7.17 5.13
C LEU A 76 -18.29 5.96 4.19
N LEU A 77 -18.88 4.85 4.65
CA LEU A 77 -18.97 3.59 3.89
C LEU A 77 -20.22 3.44 3.01
N GLY A 78 -21.11 4.44 2.97
CA GLY A 78 -22.37 4.41 2.24
C GLY A 78 -23.56 4.17 3.15
#